data_AF-A0A7C2E331-F1
#
_entry.id   AF-A0A7C2E331-F1
#
_cell.length_a   1.000
_cell.length_b   1.000
_cell.length_c   1.000
_cell.angle_alpha   90.00
_cell.angle_beta   90.00
_cell.angle_gamma   90.00
#
_symmetry.space_group_name_H-M   'P 1'
#
loop_
_entity.id
_entity.type
_entity.pdbx_description
1 polymer ?
#
loop_
_entity_poly.entity_id
_entity_poly.type
_entity_poly.pdbx_seq_one_letter_code
_entity_poly.pdbx_strand_id
1 'polypeptide(L)'
;MVEYTVYVDELLVSNLLMNYAILHLTARLAGTPYNVFRLIAAALVGSLYVFTAFLPGSSYYHHFASKLLLSLVVVLVAFGRLPGRRFLSVWALFYGVSFAVGGVVLGIVSLLGGTGLAGSGEIVYRYLWAGVLGALVLVVAVGKKG
;
A
#
# COMPACT_ATOMS: atom_id res chain seq x y z
N MET A 1 -3.00 -6.67 -31.89
CA MET A 1 -3.34 -6.80 -30.46
C MET A 1 -2.34 -5.96 -29.70
N VAL A 2 -2.79 -4.98 -28.90
CA VAL A 2 -1.86 -4.16 -28.10
C VAL A 2 -1.39 -5.06 -26.96
N GLU A 3 -0.11 -5.42 -26.97
CA GLU A 3 0.49 -6.21 -25.90
C GLU A 3 0.64 -5.29 -24.68
N TYR A 4 -0.08 -5.57 -23.59
CA TYR A 4 -0.02 -4.74 -22.39
C TYR A 4 1.28 -5.03 -21.63
N THR A 5 2.30 -4.18 -21.85
CA THR A 5 3.57 -4.29 -21.16
C THR A 5 3.47 -3.66 -19.77
N VAL A 6 3.52 -4.50 -18.75
CA VAL A 6 3.70 -4.06 -17.37
C VAL A 6 5.16 -3.74 -17.15
N TYR A 7 5.47 -2.49 -16.86
CA TYR A 7 6.83 -2.10 -16.49
C TYR A 7 7.07 -2.25 -14.99
N VAL A 8 8.19 -2.87 -14.63
CA VAL A 8 8.54 -3.19 -13.23
C VAL A 8 8.84 -1.93 -12.43
N ASP A 9 9.39 -0.90 -13.06
CA ASP A 9 9.65 0.40 -12.47
C ASP A 9 8.34 1.13 -12.09
N GLU A 10 7.34 1.14 -12.98
CA GLU A 10 6.01 1.71 -12.72
C GLU A 10 5.31 1.00 -11.55
N LEU A 11 5.40 -0.33 -11.53
CA LEU A 11 4.93 -1.15 -10.43
C LEU A 11 5.60 -0.84 -9.10
N LEU A 12 6.93 -0.69 -9.11
CA LEU A 12 7.71 -0.44 -7.92
C LEU A 12 7.43 0.95 -7.34
N VAL A 13 7.37 1.96 -8.21
CA VAL A 13 7.09 3.35 -7.81
C VAL A 13 5.66 3.48 -7.27
N SER A 14 4.66 2.90 -7.94
CA SER A 14 3.28 2.94 -7.48
C SER A 14 3.08 2.21 -6.14
N ASN A 15 3.71 1.05 -5.95
CA ASN A 15 3.72 0.37 -4.65
C ASN A 15 4.40 1.20 -3.57
N LEU A 16 5.51 1.85 -3.89
CA LEU A 16 6.23 2.71 -2.94
C LEU A 16 5.36 3.87 -2.47
N LEU A 17 4.68 4.54 -3.40
CA LEU A 17 3.77 5.65 -3.09
C LEU A 17 2.57 5.18 -2.27
N MET A 18 1.95 4.04 -2.63
CA MET A 18 0.84 3.48 -1.86
C MET A 18 1.25 3.07 -0.44
N ASN A 19 2.36 2.32 -0.29
CA ASN A 19 2.86 1.90 1.01
C ASN A 19 3.23 3.13 1.87
N TYR A 20 3.84 4.15 1.28
CA TYR A 20 4.12 5.41 1.97
C TYR A 20 2.83 6.10 2.43
N ALA A 21 1.82 6.21 1.55
CA ALA A 21 0.54 6.84 1.86
C ALA A 21 -0.17 6.14 3.02
N ILE A 22 -0.24 4.80 2.97
CA ILE A 22 -0.83 3.97 4.03
C ILE A 22 -0.08 4.18 5.35
N LEU A 23 1.25 4.11 5.34
CA LEU A 23 2.05 4.30 6.56
C LEU A 23 1.91 5.71 7.15
N HIS A 24 1.89 6.73 6.30
CA HIS A 24 1.70 8.12 6.72
C HIS A 24 0.32 8.33 7.37
N LEU A 25 -0.74 7.83 6.72
CA LEU A 25 -2.10 7.89 7.26
C LEU A 25 -2.22 7.10 8.57
N THR A 26 -1.61 5.92 8.63
CA THR A 26 -1.56 5.11 9.86
C THR A 26 -0.86 5.88 10.98
N ALA A 27 0.28 6.51 10.70
CA ALA A 27 1.01 7.31 11.69
C ALA A 27 0.16 8.43 12.28
N ARG A 28 -0.53 9.16 11.40
CA ARG A 28 -1.41 10.28 11.73
C ARG A 28 -2.61 9.82 12.56
N LEU A 29 -3.33 8.80 12.09
CA LEU A 29 -4.51 8.27 12.78
C LEU A 29 -4.13 7.61 14.12
N ALA A 30 -2.95 6.99 14.21
CA ALA A 30 -2.43 6.42 15.46
C ALA A 30 -1.86 7.47 16.42
N GLY A 31 -1.79 8.75 16.03
CA GLY A 31 -1.14 9.81 16.81
C GLY A 31 0.28 9.44 17.26
N THR A 32 1.01 8.70 16.43
CA THR A 32 2.33 8.16 16.79
C THR A 32 3.42 9.01 16.14
N PRO A 33 4.42 9.48 16.89
CA PRO A 33 5.52 10.25 16.31
C PRO A 33 6.23 9.39 15.27
N TYR A 34 6.49 9.98 14.12
CA TYR A 34 7.07 9.27 12.98
C TYR A 34 8.21 10.09 12.37
N ASN A 35 9.17 9.38 11.79
CA ASN A 35 10.25 9.97 11.01
C ASN A 35 10.03 9.64 9.53
N VAL A 36 10.01 10.66 8.68
CA VAL A 36 9.77 10.52 7.24
C VAL A 36 10.74 9.53 6.59
N PHE A 37 12.02 9.53 6.97
CA PHE A 37 13.01 8.58 6.43
C PHE A 37 12.70 7.13 6.81
N ARG A 38 12.19 6.90 8.04
CA ARG A 38 11.77 5.56 8.48
C ARG A 38 10.53 5.08 7.75
N LEU A 39 9.60 5.99 7.43
CA LEU A 39 8.43 5.68 6.60
C LEU A 39 8.84 5.31 5.18
N ILE A 40 9.77 6.04 4.57
CA ILE A 40 10.28 5.73 3.23
C ILE A 40 10.98 4.36 3.25
N ALA A 41 11.84 4.09 4.24
CA ALA A 41 12.49 2.79 4.38
C ALA A 41 11.48 1.64 4.55
N ALA A 42 10.47 1.82 5.39
CA ALA A 42 9.41 0.83 5.57
C ALA A 42 8.57 0.63 4.30
N ALA A 43 8.28 1.70 3.57
CA ALA A 43 7.57 1.65 2.30
C ALA A 43 8.40 0.91 1.22
N LEU A 44 9.72 1.14 1.17
CA LEU A 44 10.63 0.37 0.31
C LEU A 44 10.58 -1.12 0.64
N VAL A 45 10.68 -1.49 1.91
CA VAL A 45 10.57 -2.90 2.35
C VAL A 45 9.23 -3.52 1.91
N GLY A 46 8.12 -2.78 2.06
CA GLY A 46 6.81 -3.21 1.57
C GLY A 46 6.78 -3.40 0.06
N SER A 47 7.35 -2.47 -0.70
CA SER A 47 7.36 -2.50 -2.16
C SER A 47 8.25 -3.60 -2.75
N LEU A 48 9.30 -4.00 -2.05
CA LEU A 48 10.13 -5.14 -2.45
C LEU A 48 9.32 -6.45 -2.52
N TYR A 49 8.16 -6.54 -1.86
CA TYR A 49 7.24 -7.67 -2.01
C TYR A 49 6.81 -7.88 -3.47
N VAL A 50 6.75 -6.83 -4.29
CA VAL A 50 6.38 -6.93 -5.71
C VAL A 50 7.34 -7.86 -6.47
N PHE A 51 8.63 -7.90 -6.13
CA PHE A 51 9.58 -8.80 -6.78
C PHE A 51 9.24 -10.28 -6.55
N THR A 52 8.55 -10.62 -5.47
CA THR A 52 8.13 -12.01 -5.20
C THR A 52 7.14 -12.54 -6.25
N ALA A 53 6.44 -11.66 -6.96
CA ALA A 53 5.57 -12.03 -8.08
C ALA A 53 6.35 -12.51 -9.31
N PHE A 54 7.62 -12.11 -9.45
CA PHE A 54 8.49 -12.45 -10.59
C PHE A 54 9.37 -13.69 -10.32
N LEU A 55 9.35 -14.25 -9.10
CA LEU A 55 10.13 -15.44 -8.78
C LEU A 55 9.40 -16.73 -9.25
N PRO A 56 10.05 -17.60 -10.05
CA PRO A 56 9.51 -18.91 -10.40
C PRO A 56 9.48 -19.83 -9.15
N GLY A 57 8.34 -20.49 -8.89
CA GLY A 57 8.15 -21.35 -7.70
C GLY A 57 7.48 -20.70 -6.49
N SER A 58 6.83 -19.55 -6.66
CA SER A 58 6.29 -18.67 -5.61
C SER A 58 5.05 -19.17 -4.84
N SER A 59 4.68 -20.46 -4.95
CA SER A 59 3.51 -21.04 -4.27
C SER A 59 3.57 -20.87 -2.75
N TYR A 60 4.77 -21.01 -2.16
CA TYR A 60 4.98 -20.88 -0.70
C TYR A 60 4.95 -19.41 -0.21
N TYR A 61 5.25 -18.44 -1.08
CA TYR A 61 5.28 -17.01 -0.72
C TYR A 61 3.90 -16.34 -0.79
N HIS A 62 2.92 -16.98 -1.43
CA HIS A 62 1.55 -16.48 -1.55
C HIS A 62 0.64 -16.83 -0.36
N HIS A 63 1.14 -17.59 0.62
CA HIS A 63 0.36 -17.90 1.82
C HIS A 63 -0.01 -16.63 2.58
N PHE A 64 -1.26 -16.53 3.04
CA PHE A 64 -1.76 -15.39 3.83
C PHE A 64 -0.84 -15.05 5.02
N ALA A 65 -0.22 -16.06 5.64
CA ALA A 65 0.72 -15.89 6.74
C ALA A 65 1.99 -15.11 6.38
N SER A 66 2.53 -15.26 5.16
CA SER A 66 3.73 -14.53 4.75
C SER A 66 3.45 -13.02 4.64
N LYS A 67 2.26 -12.65 4.14
CA LYS A 67 1.80 -11.26 4.09
C LYS A 67 1.61 -10.65 5.47
N LEU A 68 1.10 -11.44 6.43
CA LEU A 68 0.98 -11.00 7.83
C LEU A 68 2.35 -10.76 8.48
N LEU A 69 3.32 -11.66 8.26
CA LEU A 69 4.67 -11.48 8.79
C LEU A 69 5.38 -10.27 8.17
N LEU A 70 5.21 -10.07 6.86
CA LEU A 70 5.79 -8.93 6.16
C LEU A 70 5.21 -7.59 6.67
N SER A 71 3.90 -7.52 6.90
CA SER A 71 3.29 -6.30 7.45
C SER A 71 3.76 -6.00 8.87
N LEU A 72 4.01 -7.01 9.71
CA LEU A 72 4.62 -6.84 11.02
C LEU A 72 6.01 -6.19 10.91
N VAL A 73 6.85 -6.67 9.97
CA VAL A 73 8.17 -6.09 9.71
C VAL A 73 8.06 -4.65 9.24
N VAL A 74 7.17 -4.36 8.28
CA VAL A 74 6.94 -3.00 7.75
C VAL A 74 6.54 -2.03 8.86
N VAL A 75 5.57 -2.41 9.71
CA VAL A 75 5.11 -1.59 10.85
C VAL A 75 6.24 -1.41 11.88
N LEU A 76 7.02 -2.45 12.15
CA LEU A 76 8.17 -2.38 13.06
C LEU A 76 9.25 -1.44 12.53
N VAL A 77 9.56 -1.46 11.24
CA VAL A 77 10.54 -0.54 10.62
C VAL A 77 10.02 0.90 10.66
N ALA A 78 8.73 1.11 10.35
CA ALA A 78 8.11 2.43 10.31
C ALA A 78 8.05 3.11 11.68
N PHE A 79 7.53 2.42 12.70
CA PHE A 79 7.22 3.02 14.01
C PHE A 79 8.18 2.60 15.12
N GLY A 80 8.87 1.47 14.96
CA GLY A 80 9.88 0.98 15.92
C GLY A 80 9.27 0.16 17.02
N ARG A 81 10.00 0.05 18.12
CA ARG A 81 9.55 -0.69 19.31
C ARG A 81 8.50 0.13 20.05
N LEU A 82 7.25 -0.26 19.89
CA LEU A 82 6.11 0.22 20.66
C LEU A 82 5.73 -0.81 21.74
N PRO A 83 5.04 -0.40 22.82
CA PRO A 83 4.44 -1.36 23.76
C PRO A 83 3.52 -2.34 23.02
N GLY A 84 3.54 -3.64 23.36
CA GLY A 84 2.86 -4.68 22.57
C GLY A 84 1.38 -4.39 22.26
N ARG A 85 0.63 -3.85 23.23
CA ARG A 85 -0.77 -3.43 23.02
C ARG A 85 -0.89 -2.32 21.97
N ARG A 86 -0.05 -1.29 22.07
CA ARG A 86 -0.04 -0.16 21.12
C ARG A 86 0.45 -0.60 19.75
N PHE A 87 1.46 -1.47 19.69
CA PHE A 87 1.93 -2.06 18.44
C PHE A 87 0.81 -2.80 17.71
N LEU A 88 0.05 -3.64 18.43
CA LEU A 88 -1.07 -4.38 17.84
C LEU A 88 -2.18 -3.44 17.34
N SER A 89 -2.49 -2.37 18.10
CA SER A 89 -3.45 -1.35 17.65
C SER A 89 -2.99 -0.62 16.38
N VAL A 90 -1.71 -0.24 16.30
CA VAL A 90 -1.14 0.40 15.10
C VAL A 90 -1.13 -0.55 13.91
N TRP A 91 -0.81 -1.82 14.14
CA TRP A 91 -0.83 -2.86 13.11
C TRP A 91 -2.25 -3.15 12.60
N ALA A 92 -3.25 -3.20 13.48
CA ALA A 92 -4.66 -3.30 13.08
C ALA A 92 -5.11 -2.07 12.29
N LEU A 93 -4.70 -0.87 12.73
CA LEU A 93 -5.00 0.38 12.02
C LEU A 93 -4.33 0.43 10.64
N PHE A 94 -3.11 -0.07 10.52
CA PHE A 94 -2.42 -0.20 9.23
C PHE A 94 -3.24 -1.02 8.23
N TYR A 95 -3.81 -2.14 8.64
CA TYR A 95 -4.72 -2.92 7.79
C TYR A 95 -5.99 -2.16 7.46
N GLY A 96 -6.60 -1.49 8.44
CA GLY A 96 -7.79 -0.66 8.22
C GLY A 96 -7.55 0.45 7.19
N VAL A 97 -6.42 1.15 7.30
CA VAL A 97 -5.99 2.17 6.33
C VAL A 97 -5.68 1.55 4.98
N SER A 98 -5.02 0.38 4.94
CA SER A 98 -4.73 -0.33 3.69
C SER A 98 -6.01 -0.68 2.93
N PHE A 99 -7.03 -1.18 3.64
CA PHE A 99 -8.33 -1.47 3.04
C PHE A 99 -9.07 -0.20 2.60
N ALA A 100 -8.99 0.89 3.38
CA ALA A 100 -9.60 2.16 2.99
C ALA A 100 -8.94 2.73 1.72
N VAL A 101 -7.61 2.79 1.67
CA VAL A 101 -6.85 3.25 0.50
C VAL A 101 -7.11 2.34 -0.71
N GLY A 102 -7.04 1.02 -0.53
CA GLY A 102 -7.37 0.06 -1.58
C GLY A 102 -8.80 0.22 -2.09
N GLY A 103 -9.77 0.47 -1.20
CA GLY A 103 -11.15 0.75 -1.55
C GLY A 103 -11.31 2.05 -2.37
N VAL A 104 -10.56 3.10 -2.04
CA VAL A 104 -10.54 4.34 -2.84
C VAL A 104 -9.99 4.08 -4.23
N VAL A 105 -8.88 3.35 -4.35
CA VAL A 105 -8.30 2.96 -5.65
C VAL A 105 -9.32 2.18 -6.48
N LEU A 106 -9.91 1.12 -5.90
CA LEU A 106 -10.91 0.29 -6.58
C LEU A 106 -12.15 1.09 -6.96
N GLY A 107 -12.61 2.00 -6.10
CA GLY A 107 -13.73 2.89 -6.37
C GLY A 107 -13.47 3.82 -7.55
N ILE A 108 -12.30 4.47 -7.59
CA ILE A 108 -11.88 5.33 -8.71
C ILE A 108 -11.81 4.52 -10.01
N VAL A 109 -11.14 3.35 -9.97
CA VAL A 109 -11.03 2.46 -11.14
C VAL A 109 -12.41 2.04 -11.64
N SER A 110 -13.34 1.73 -10.74
CA SER A 110 -14.70 1.31 -11.12
C SER A 110 -15.52 2.45 -11.72
N LEU A 111 -15.38 3.66 -11.20
CA LEU A 111 -16.08 4.85 -11.74
C LEU A 111 -15.54 5.26 -13.12
N LEU A 112 -14.22 5.20 -13.32
CA LEU A 112 -13.57 5.58 -14.59
C LEU A 112 -13.55 4.46 -15.64
N GLY A 113 -13.58 3.20 -15.18
CA GLY A 113 -13.54 2.00 -16.01
C GLY A 113 -14.91 1.48 -16.39
N GLY A 114 -15.99 1.92 -15.74
CA GLY A 114 -17.36 1.43 -15.96
C GLY A 114 -17.76 0.29 -15.03
N THR A 115 -19.07 0.14 -14.79
CA THR A 115 -19.70 -0.61 -13.69
C THR A 115 -19.59 -2.15 -13.73
N GLY A 116 -18.75 -2.73 -14.59
CA GLY A 116 -18.64 -4.19 -14.74
C GLY A 116 -17.22 -4.73 -14.96
N LEU A 117 -16.20 -3.87 -14.84
CA LEU A 117 -14.87 -4.15 -15.41
C LEU A 117 -13.73 -4.23 -14.38
N ALA A 118 -14.07 -4.15 -13.08
CA ALA A 118 -13.14 -4.21 -11.94
C ALA A 118 -12.35 -5.53 -11.79
N GLY A 119 -12.55 -6.51 -12.68
CA GLY A 119 -11.82 -7.77 -12.71
C GLY A 119 -10.72 -7.89 -13.77
N SER A 120 -10.61 -6.93 -14.70
CA SER A 120 -9.56 -6.99 -15.74
C SER A 120 -8.29 -6.28 -15.26
N GLY A 121 -7.19 -7.03 -15.16
CA GLY A 121 -5.90 -6.50 -14.71
C GLY A 121 -5.42 -5.30 -15.53
N GLU A 122 -5.74 -5.28 -16.83
CA GLU A 122 -5.41 -4.20 -17.76
C GLU A 122 -6.04 -2.85 -17.36
N ILE A 123 -7.31 -2.86 -16.93
CA ILE A 123 -8.02 -1.63 -16.57
C ILE A 123 -7.55 -1.09 -15.22
N VAL A 124 -7.29 -1.99 -14.25
CA VAL A 124 -6.70 -1.62 -12.96
C VAL A 124 -5.37 -0.91 -13.18
N TYR A 125 -4.55 -1.45 -14.06
CA TYR A 125 -3.28 -0.84 -14.44
C TYR A 125 -3.45 0.50 -15.16
N ARG A 126 -4.37 0.60 -16.12
CA ARG A 126 -4.64 1.83 -16.88
C ARG A 126 -5.02 3.00 -15.98
N TYR A 127 -5.74 2.73 -14.88
CA TYR A 127 -6.18 3.73 -13.93
C TYR A 127 -5.41 3.71 -12.59
N LEU A 128 -4.32 2.96 -12.51
CA LEU A 128 -3.50 2.79 -11.31
C LEU A 128 -3.02 4.14 -10.78
N TRP A 129 -2.50 5.00 -11.67
CA TRP A 129 -2.04 6.34 -11.30
C TRP A 129 -3.16 7.23 -10.77
N ALA A 130 -4.39 7.12 -11.30
CA ALA A 130 -5.53 7.85 -10.75
C ALA A 130 -5.82 7.42 -9.30
N GLY A 131 -5.71 6.12 -9.02
CA GLY A 131 -5.82 5.58 -7.66
C GLY A 131 -4.70 6.07 -6.73
N VAL A 132 -3.44 6.02 -7.19
CA VAL A 132 -2.27 6.51 -6.43
C VAL A 132 -2.43 7.99 -6.09
N LEU A 133 -2.83 8.81 -7.05
CA LEU A 133 -3.12 10.23 -6.83
C LEU A 133 -4.23 10.42 -5.79
N GLY A 134 -5.30 9.63 -5.87
CA GLY A 134 -6.36 9.63 -4.85
C GLY A 134 -5.84 9.33 -3.45
N ALA A 135 -4.96 8.33 -3.31
CA ALA A 135 -4.32 8.00 -2.04
C ALA A 135 -3.42 9.14 -1.51
N LEU A 136 -2.66 9.80 -2.38
CA LEU A 136 -1.82 10.95 -2.01
C LEU A 136 -2.67 12.17 -1.61
N VAL A 137 -3.81 12.40 -2.27
CA VAL A 137 -4.77 13.43 -1.88
C VAL A 137 -5.30 13.17 -0.47
N LEU A 138 -5.60 11.91 -0.11
CA LEU A 138 -5.98 11.55 1.27
C LEU A 138 -4.87 11.89 2.27
N VAL A 139 -3.61 11.60 1.95
CA VAL A 139 -2.46 11.97 2.79
C VAL A 139 -2.41 13.47 3.03
N VAL A 140 -2.54 14.28 1.97
CA VAL A 140 -2.53 15.75 2.07
C VAL A 140 -3.74 16.28 2.82
N ALA A 141 -4.93 15.74 2.57
CA ALA A 141 -6.18 16.14 3.22
C ALA A 141 -6.15 15.87 4.73
N VAL A 142 -5.59 14.73 5.13
CA VAL A 142 -5.38 14.38 6.55
C VAL A 142 -4.20 15.16 7.15
N GLY A 143 -3.17 15.45 6.35
CA GLY A 143 -1.97 16.18 6.77
C GLY A 143 -2.19 17.66 7.08
N LYS A 144 -3.23 18.31 6.52
CA LYS A 144 -3.55 19.73 6.76
C LYS A 144 -4.25 20.03 8.10
N LYS A 145 -4.66 19.02 8.87
CA LYS A 145 -5.44 19.18 10.12
C LYS A 145 -4.61 19.23 11.41
N GLY A 146 -3.31 19.50 11.34
CA GLY A 146 -2.43 19.60 12.52
C GLY A 146 -1.57 20.84 12.46
#